data_AF-A0AAV0HDK2-F1
#
_entry.id   AF-A0AAV0HDK2-F1
#
_cell.length_a   1.000
_cell.length_b   1.000
_cell.length_c   1.000
_cell.angle_alpha   90.00
_cell.angle_beta   90.00
_cell.angle_gamma   90.00
#
_symmetry.space_group_name_H-M   'P 1'
#
loop_
_entity.id
_entity.type
_entity.pdbx_description
1 polymer ?
#
loop_
_entity_poly.entity_id
_entity_poly.type
_entity_poly.pdbx_seq_one_letter_code
_entity_poly.pdbx_strand_id
1 'polypeptide(L)'
;MNSAFAETELMKERFAKLLLGEDMSGGGNGVSTALAISNAITNLSASVFSQLWKLQPLSPQKKAIWYREMEWFLCISDSIVELVPSVQNFPGGGTFEIMVPQPRSDLFVNVPALKKIDAMLLNILDGFSNSEFCYVERGIVVSGDDDTKNFMLSLTSGLEEKWWLPFPKVPQKGLSENARKKLQQCRECTNQILKAAMAINSNVLAEMEIPDTYLDSLPKVIIQNSVSSIYISGYISLSLILWWCVVDY
;
A
#
# COMPACT_ATOMS: atom_id res chain seq x y z
N MET A 1 27.70 -3.38 -19.16
CA MET A 1 26.32 -3.48 -19.71
C MET A 1 25.57 -2.23 -19.26
N ASN A 2 24.96 -1.50 -20.19
CA ASN A 2 24.33 -0.20 -19.92
C ASN A 2 23.17 -0.35 -18.91
N SER A 3 23.16 0.46 -17.84
CA SER A 3 22.12 0.41 -16.80
C SER A 3 20.70 0.57 -17.34
N ALA A 4 20.52 1.40 -18.37
CA ALA A 4 19.25 1.61 -19.05
C ALA A 4 18.72 0.34 -19.75
N PHE A 5 19.61 -0.52 -20.25
CA PHE A 5 19.21 -1.78 -20.86
C PHE A 5 18.67 -2.75 -19.81
N ALA A 6 19.36 -2.87 -18.67
CA ALA A 6 18.91 -3.71 -17.56
C ALA A 6 17.55 -3.25 -16.99
N GLU A 7 17.33 -1.94 -16.88
CA GLU A 7 16.04 -1.39 -16.44
C GLU A 7 14.91 -1.68 -17.42
N THR A 8 15.17 -1.56 -18.73
CA THR A 8 14.19 -1.88 -19.77
C THR A 8 13.81 -3.36 -19.76
N GLU A 9 14.78 -4.26 -19.58
CA GLU A 9 14.51 -5.70 -19.49
C GLU A 9 13.70 -6.05 -18.24
N LEU A 10 13.97 -5.42 -17.10
CA LEU A 10 13.14 -5.56 -15.89
C LEU A 10 11.70 -5.08 -16.12
N MET A 11 11.53 -3.94 -16.78
CA MET A 11 10.20 -3.42 -17.13
C MET A 11 9.45 -4.41 -18.03
N LYS A 12 10.09 -4.93 -19.08
CA LYS A 12 9.51 -5.96 -19.97
C LYS A 12 9.10 -7.20 -19.19
N GLU A 13 9.93 -7.68 -18.26
CA GLU A 13 9.62 -8.83 -17.43
C GLU A 13 8.36 -8.58 -16.58
N ARG A 14 8.23 -7.39 -15.98
CA ARG A 14 7.04 -7.01 -15.18
C ARG A 14 5.77 -6.98 -16.04
N PHE A 15 5.79 -6.30 -17.18
CA PHE A 15 4.62 -6.22 -18.04
C PHE A 15 4.27 -7.56 -18.70
N ALA A 16 5.26 -8.39 -19.07
CA ALA A 16 5.00 -9.72 -19.59
C ALA A 16 4.25 -10.59 -18.57
N LYS A 17 4.64 -10.53 -17.29
CA LYS A 17 3.94 -11.24 -16.20
C LYS A 17 2.50 -10.76 -16.02
N LEU A 18 2.24 -9.46 -16.17
CA LEU A 18 0.88 -8.91 -16.12
C LEU A 18 0.02 -9.41 -17.30
N LEU A 19 0.59 -9.47 -18.50
CA LEU A 19 -0.11 -9.95 -19.70
C LEU A 19 -0.43 -11.45 -19.64
N LEU A 20 0.41 -12.23 -18.96
CA LEU A 20 0.17 -13.66 -18.72
C LEU A 20 -0.90 -13.93 -17.65
N GLY A 21 -1.32 -12.90 -16.88
CA GLY A 21 -2.34 -13.07 -15.85
C GLY A 21 -1.95 -14.10 -14.79
N GLU A 22 -0.68 -14.10 -14.35
CA GLU A 22 -0.11 -15.10 -13.41
C GLU A 22 0.00 -16.55 -13.95
N ASP A 23 -0.52 -16.84 -15.15
CA ASP A 23 -0.35 -18.12 -15.83
C ASP A 23 0.98 -18.17 -16.61
N MET A 24 2.03 -18.59 -15.92
CA MET A 24 3.37 -18.72 -16.50
C MET A 24 3.50 -19.87 -17.52
N SER A 25 2.45 -20.68 -17.73
CA SER A 25 2.45 -21.72 -18.77
C SER A 25 2.15 -21.18 -20.17
N GLY A 26 1.56 -19.98 -20.26
CA GLY A 26 1.11 -19.38 -21.52
C GLY A 26 -0.20 -19.96 -22.05
N GLY A 27 -0.92 -20.76 -21.25
CA GLY A 27 -2.18 -21.42 -21.63
C GLY A 27 -3.40 -20.51 -21.63
N GLY A 28 -3.27 -19.26 -21.15
CA GLY A 28 -4.35 -18.28 -21.11
C GLY A 28 -5.40 -18.56 -20.02
N ASN A 29 -5.08 -19.43 -19.05
CA ASN A 29 -5.95 -19.76 -17.92
C ASN A 29 -5.65 -18.87 -16.69
N GLY A 30 -5.08 -17.69 -16.94
CA GLY A 30 -4.70 -16.73 -15.92
C GLY A 30 -5.86 -15.88 -15.40
N VAL A 31 -5.54 -14.99 -14.47
CA VAL A 31 -6.46 -13.98 -13.95
C VAL A 31 -6.61 -12.81 -14.91
N SER A 32 -7.63 -11.98 -14.70
CA SER A 32 -7.80 -10.73 -15.45
C SER A 32 -6.61 -9.79 -15.25
N THR A 33 -6.32 -8.94 -16.24
CA THR A 33 -5.24 -7.95 -16.13
C THR A 33 -5.43 -7.01 -14.94
N ALA A 34 -6.68 -6.65 -14.62
CA ALA A 34 -7.00 -5.85 -13.44
C ALA A 34 -6.59 -6.55 -12.13
N LEU A 35 -6.88 -7.85 -12.00
CA LEU A 35 -6.47 -8.64 -10.83
C LEU A 35 -4.95 -8.84 -10.79
N ALA A 36 -4.32 -9.11 -11.93
CA ALA A 36 -2.86 -9.24 -12.04
C ALA A 36 -2.13 -7.96 -11.58
N ILE A 37 -2.63 -6.77 -11.97
CA ILE A 37 -2.08 -5.48 -11.52
C ILE A 37 -2.28 -5.30 -10.02
N SER A 38 -3.47 -5.61 -9.50
CA SER A 38 -3.77 -5.53 -8.06
C SER A 38 -2.83 -6.41 -7.23
N ASN A 39 -2.61 -7.65 -7.68
CA ASN A 39 -1.68 -8.57 -7.06
C ASN A 39 -0.23 -8.08 -7.17
N ALA A 40 0.18 -7.54 -8.33
CA ALA A 40 1.52 -7.00 -8.52
C ALA A 40 1.82 -5.83 -7.56
N ILE A 41 0.90 -4.88 -7.40
CA ILE A 41 1.02 -3.76 -6.46
C ILE A 41 1.11 -4.28 -5.01
N THR A 42 0.24 -5.22 -4.66
CA THR A 42 0.21 -5.83 -3.32
C THR A 42 1.52 -6.56 -2.99
N ASN A 43 2.02 -7.35 -3.94
CA ASN A 43 3.28 -8.09 -3.81
C ASN A 43 4.49 -7.16 -3.76
N LEU A 44 4.50 -6.08 -4.54
CA LEU A 44 5.53 -5.04 -4.48
C LEU A 44 5.56 -4.40 -3.08
N SER A 45 4.39 -4.03 -2.57
CA SER A 45 4.25 -3.42 -1.25
C SER A 45 4.73 -4.38 -0.15
N ALA A 46 4.35 -5.66 -0.20
CA ALA A 46 4.88 -6.69 0.70
C ALA A 46 6.41 -6.81 0.56
N SER A 47 6.96 -6.83 -0.65
CA SER A 47 8.41 -6.93 -0.87
C SER A 47 9.19 -5.75 -0.26
N VAL A 48 8.69 -4.52 -0.44
CA VAL A 48 9.36 -3.29 0.01
C VAL A 48 9.24 -3.13 1.53
N PHE A 49 8.04 -3.28 2.08
CA PHE A 49 7.71 -2.83 3.43
C PHE A 49 7.48 -3.97 4.44
N SER A 50 7.44 -5.25 4.05
CA SER A 50 7.23 -6.38 5.00
C SER A 50 8.26 -6.44 6.13
N GLN A 51 9.46 -5.91 5.90
CA GLN A 51 10.56 -5.85 6.87
C GLN A 51 10.67 -4.49 7.58
N LEU A 52 9.67 -3.62 7.44
CA LEU A 52 9.63 -2.34 8.13
C LEU A 52 9.14 -2.53 9.58
N TRP A 53 9.98 -3.15 10.40
CA TRP A 53 9.68 -3.42 11.82
C TRP A 53 10.19 -2.34 12.77
N LYS A 54 10.94 -1.37 12.23
CA LYS A 54 11.60 -0.30 12.95
C LYS A 54 11.11 1.02 12.36
N LEU A 55 10.83 1.99 13.22
CA LEU A 55 10.50 3.35 12.79
C LEU A 55 11.79 4.06 12.37
N GLN A 56 12.10 3.95 11.08
CA GLN A 56 13.32 4.46 10.47
C GLN A 56 13.09 4.73 8.97
N PRO A 57 13.95 5.53 8.32
CA PRO A 57 13.90 5.73 6.88
C PRO A 57 14.04 4.40 6.12
N LEU A 58 13.31 4.25 5.02
CA LEU A 58 13.57 3.15 4.09
C LEU A 58 14.96 3.29 3.47
N SER A 59 15.59 2.15 3.18
CA SER A 59 16.86 2.17 2.45
C SER A 59 16.66 2.83 1.08
N PRO A 60 17.67 3.57 0.56
CA PRO A 60 17.57 4.21 -0.77
C PRO A 60 17.22 3.22 -1.87
N GLN A 61 17.71 1.99 -1.77
CA GLN A 61 17.42 0.89 -2.69
C GLN A 61 15.93 0.51 -2.68
N LYS A 62 15.33 0.34 -1.49
CA LYS A 62 13.90 0.00 -1.36
C LYS A 62 13.00 1.12 -1.86
N LYS A 63 13.35 2.38 -1.58
CA LYS A 63 12.63 3.55 -2.14
C LYS A 63 12.70 3.61 -3.66
N ALA A 64 13.88 3.39 -4.23
CA ALA A 64 14.06 3.38 -5.68
C ALA A 64 13.24 2.27 -6.35
N ILE A 65 13.19 1.08 -5.76
CA ILE A 65 12.34 -0.02 -6.24
C ILE A 65 10.86 0.38 -6.15
N TRP A 66 10.42 0.89 -5.00
CA TRP A 66 9.04 1.31 -4.77
C TRP A 66 8.58 2.34 -5.80
N TYR A 67 9.29 3.46 -5.94
CA TYR A 67 8.91 4.52 -6.86
C TYR A 67 8.88 4.05 -8.31
N ARG A 68 9.93 3.33 -8.74
CA ARG A 68 10.05 2.87 -10.12
C ARG A 68 8.96 1.86 -10.49
N GLU A 69 8.75 0.84 -9.66
CA GLU A 69 7.76 -0.19 -10.00
C GLU A 69 6.32 0.32 -9.83
N MET A 70 6.05 1.20 -8.86
CA MET A 70 4.75 1.87 -8.76
C MET A 70 4.47 2.77 -9.97
N GLU A 71 5.47 3.49 -10.49
CA GLU A 71 5.33 4.27 -11.71
C GLU A 71 4.94 3.38 -12.90
N TRP A 72 5.57 2.22 -13.05
CA TRP A 72 5.24 1.26 -14.10
C TRP A 72 3.82 0.71 -13.97
N PHE A 73 3.36 0.37 -12.77
CA PHE A 73 2.00 -0.13 -12.60
C PHE A 73 0.93 0.96 -12.76
N LEU A 74 1.23 2.19 -12.32
CA LEU A 74 0.27 3.30 -12.38
C LEU A 74 0.18 3.95 -13.77
N CYS A 75 1.16 3.79 -14.66
CA CYS A 75 1.10 4.38 -16.01
C CYS A 75 -0.09 3.87 -16.83
N ILE A 76 -0.65 2.71 -16.48
CA ILE A 76 -1.87 2.16 -17.09
C ILE A 76 -3.05 3.11 -16.88
N SER A 77 -3.11 3.81 -15.75
CA SER A 77 -4.18 4.76 -15.46
C SER A 77 -4.20 5.96 -16.41
N ASP A 78 -3.05 6.34 -16.97
CA ASP A 78 -2.95 7.44 -17.95
C ASP A 78 -3.62 7.09 -19.28
N SER A 79 -3.82 5.79 -19.56
CA SER A 79 -4.47 5.28 -20.76
C SER A 79 -5.97 5.03 -20.58
N ILE A 80 -6.51 5.16 -19.35
CA ILE A 80 -7.93 4.94 -19.06
C ILE A 80 -8.66 6.28 -19.20
N VAL A 81 -9.38 6.42 -20.31
CA VAL A 81 -10.03 7.68 -20.71
C VAL A 81 -11.51 7.50 -21.03
N GLU A 82 -12.27 8.54 -20.77
CA GLU A 82 -13.63 8.75 -21.27
C GLU A 82 -13.57 9.66 -22.51
N LEU A 83 -14.32 9.31 -23.56
CA LEU A 83 -14.43 10.15 -24.74
C LEU A 83 -15.53 11.18 -24.51
N VAL A 84 -15.16 12.46 -24.46
CA VAL A 84 -16.07 13.57 -24.19
C VAL A 84 -16.26 14.39 -25.48
N PRO A 85 -17.50 14.75 -25.85
CA PRO A 85 -17.75 15.61 -27.01
C PRO A 85 -17.14 16.99 -26.78
N SER A 86 -16.50 17.52 -27.82
CA SER A 86 -15.81 18.81 -27.82
C SER A 86 -15.87 19.46 -29.19
N VAL A 87 -15.46 20.72 -29.30
CA VAL A 87 -15.46 21.48 -30.54
C VAL A 87 -14.06 21.98 -30.83
N GLN A 88 -13.56 21.72 -32.04
CA GLN A 88 -12.24 22.16 -32.49
C GLN A 88 -12.36 23.15 -33.65
N ASN A 89 -11.61 24.25 -33.56
CA ASN A 89 -11.52 25.27 -34.60
C ASN A 89 -10.51 24.85 -35.67
N PHE A 90 -10.92 24.86 -36.93
CA PHE A 90 -10.03 24.59 -38.06
C PHE A 90 -9.42 25.91 -38.60
N PRO A 91 -8.14 25.91 -39.01
CA PRO A 91 -7.52 27.05 -39.68
C PRO A 91 -8.18 27.27 -41.05
N GLY A 92 -9.27 28.03 -41.05
CA GLY A 92 -10.18 28.21 -42.20
C GLY A 92 -11.56 28.76 -41.83
N GLY A 93 -11.88 28.90 -40.53
CA GLY A 93 -13.09 29.59 -40.06
C GLY A 93 -14.30 28.69 -39.79
N GLY A 94 -14.11 27.38 -39.66
CA GLY A 94 -15.15 26.42 -39.29
C GLY A 94 -14.85 25.72 -37.96
N THR A 95 -15.91 25.24 -37.31
CA THR A 95 -15.85 24.43 -36.09
C THR A 95 -16.31 23.00 -36.38
N PHE A 96 -15.56 22.00 -35.92
CA PHE A 96 -15.94 20.59 -36.00
C PHE A 96 -16.20 20.03 -34.61
N GLU A 97 -17.30 19.29 -34.47
CA GLU A 97 -17.54 18.46 -33.30
C GLU A 97 -16.60 17.24 -33.35
N ILE A 98 -15.83 17.06 -32.30
CA ILE A 98 -14.85 15.99 -32.15
C ILE A 98 -15.04 15.30 -30.79
N MET A 99 -14.56 14.07 -30.67
CA MET A 99 -14.45 13.39 -29.38
C MET A 99 -13.02 13.56 -28.87
N VAL A 100 -12.86 14.02 -27.63
CA VAL A 100 -11.55 14.21 -27.00
C VAL A 100 -11.41 13.22 -25.85
N PRO A 101 -10.29 12.48 -25.77
CA PRO A 101 -10.01 11.62 -24.63
C PRO A 101 -9.72 12.47 -23.39
N GLN A 102 -10.43 12.20 -22.31
CA GLN A 102 -10.20 12.80 -21.00
C GLN A 102 -9.98 11.67 -19.98
N PRO A 103 -9.02 11.77 -19.04
CA PRO A 103 -8.84 10.76 -18.00
C PRO A 103 -10.14 10.51 -17.24
N ARG A 104 -10.42 9.24 -16.92
CA ARG A 104 -11.63 8.86 -16.17
C ARG A 104 -11.68 9.63 -14.85
N SER A 105 -12.85 10.15 -14.50
CA SER A 105 -13.02 11.15 -13.43
C SER A 105 -12.56 10.67 -12.05
N ASP A 106 -12.85 9.42 -11.69
CA ASP A 106 -12.40 8.78 -10.46
C ASP A 106 -10.86 8.67 -10.40
N LEU A 107 -10.22 8.26 -11.50
CA LEU A 107 -8.76 8.12 -11.58
C LEU A 107 -8.06 9.47 -11.55
N PHE A 108 -8.62 10.47 -12.22
CA PHE A 108 -8.12 11.84 -12.24
C PHE A 108 -8.03 12.44 -10.82
N VAL A 109 -8.99 12.11 -9.95
CA VAL A 109 -9.01 12.59 -8.56
C VAL A 109 -8.20 11.68 -7.63
N ASN A 110 -8.43 10.37 -7.69
CA ASN A 110 -7.93 9.43 -6.69
C ASN A 110 -6.44 9.11 -6.87
N VAL A 111 -5.93 8.97 -8.11
CA VAL A 111 -4.52 8.59 -8.34
C VAL A 111 -3.55 9.66 -7.82
N PRO A 112 -3.73 10.98 -8.09
CA PRO A 112 -2.88 12.02 -7.50
C PRO A 112 -3.00 12.10 -5.97
N ALA A 113 -4.21 11.90 -5.42
CA ALA A 113 -4.41 11.90 -3.98
C ALA A 113 -3.64 10.76 -3.29
N LEU A 114 -3.68 9.55 -3.86
CA LEU A 114 -2.93 8.38 -3.37
C LEU A 114 -1.40 8.60 -3.49
N LYS A 115 -0.91 9.17 -4.59
CA LYS A 115 0.52 9.55 -4.73
C LYS A 115 0.96 10.54 -3.65
N LYS A 116 0.08 11.49 -3.28
CA LYS A 116 0.35 12.45 -2.20
C LYS A 116 0.40 11.76 -0.83
N ILE A 117 -0.52 10.84 -0.58
CA ILE A 117 -0.56 10.00 0.62
C ILE A 117 0.73 9.18 0.76
N ASP A 118 1.18 8.54 -0.32
CA ASP A 118 2.43 7.78 -0.37
C ASP A 118 3.65 8.64 -0.01
N ALA A 119 3.77 9.82 -0.64
CA ALA A 119 4.83 10.77 -0.33
C ALA A 119 4.81 11.22 1.14
N MET A 120 3.62 11.46 1.73
CA MET A 120 3.50 11.83 3.14
C MET A 120 4.03 10.73 4.07
N LEU A 121 3.73 9.46 3.80
CA LEU A 121 4.24 8.34 4.59
C LEU A 121 5.76 8.22 4.56
N LEU A 122 6.32 8.27 3.35
CA LEU A 122 7.76 8.15 3.16
C LEU A 122 8.49 9.30 3.85
N ASN A 123 7.92 10.51 3.81
CA ASN A 123 8.43 11.66 4.55
C ASN A 123 8.36 11.49 6.08
N ILE A 124 7.30 10.87 6.60
CA ILE A 124 7.20 10.55 8.03
C ILE A 124 8.32 9.59 8.43
N LEU A 125 8.53 8.51 7.68
CA LEU A 125 9.62 7.55 7.92
C LEU A 125 11.00 8.19 7.86
N ASP A 126 11.21 9.09 6.89
CA ASP A 126 12.47 9.83 6.72
C ASP A 126 12.81 10.73 7.90
N GLY A 127 11.77 11.20 8.60
CA GLY A 127 11.91 11.96 9.83
C GLY A 127 12.58 11.21 10.99
N PHE A 128 12.73 9.88 10.93
CA PHE A 128 13.24 9.05 12.03
C PHE A 128 14.71 8.62 11.89
N SER A 129 15.49 9.28 11.04
CA SER A 129 16.93 9.04 10.86
C SER A 129 17.77 9.24 12.14
N ASN A 130 17.39 10.19 13.00
CA ASN A 130 18.09 10.54 14.24
C ASN A 130 17.13 10.51 15.43
N SER A 131 16.79 9.30 15.89
CA SER A 131 15.81 9.07 16.95
C SER A 131 16.48 8.86 18.32
N GLU A 132 15.83 9.33 19.39
CA GLU A 132 16.27 9.11 20.79
C GLU A 132 16.01 7.68 21.29
N PHE A 133 15.23 6.91 20.54
CA PHE A 133 14.95 5.50 20.79
C PHE A 133 15.64 4.63 19.75
N CYS A 134 15.93 3.38 20.12
CA CYS A 134 16.49 2.38 19.21
C CYS A 134 15.70 1.07 19.30
N TYR A 135 16.03 0.11 18.44
CA TYR A 135 15.40 -1.21 18.41
C TYR A 135 16.42 -2.29 18.71
N VAL A 136 16.09 -3.18 19.64
CA VAL A 136 16.90 -4.35 20.01
C VAL A 136 16.29 -5.59 19.37
N GLU A 137 17.12 -6.37 18.67
CA GLU A 137 16.68 -7.60 18.02
C GLU A 137 16.43 -8.71 19.04
N ARG A 138 15.36 -9.46 18.83
CA ARG A 138 14.97 -10.58 19.69
C ARG A 138 15.80 -11.81 19.30
N GLY A 139 17.05 -11.87 19.75
CA GLY A 139 18.01 -12.95 19.49
C GLY A 139 18.66 -13.48 20.78
N ILE A 140 18.98 -14.78 20.78
CA ILE A 140 19.43 -15.57 21.94
C ILE A 140 20.55 -14.85 22.70
N VAL A 141 20.29 -14.55 23.97
CA VAL A 141 21.26 -13.97 24.91
C VAL A 141 22.44 -14.91 25.08
N VAL A 142 23.47 -14.76 24.26
CA VAL A 142 24.81 -15.25 24.57
C VAL A 142 25.57 -14.07 25.17
N SER A 143 25.62 -14.10 26.51
CA SER A 143 26.63 -13.48 27.37
C SER A 143 26.61 -11.95 27.50
N GLY A 144 26.11 -11.49 28.65
CA GLY A 144 26.76 -10.39 29.38
C GLY A 144 25.97 -9.09 29.57
N ASP A 145 24.78 -9.11 30.17
CA ASP A 145 24.35 -8.03 31.08
C ASP A 145 23.09 -8.46 31.86
N ASP A 146 23.15 -8.46 33.19
CA ASP A 146 22.06 -8.96 34.06
C ASP A 146 20.80 -8.07 34.00
N ASP A 147 20.99 -6.78 33.71
CA ASP A 147 19.91 -5.79 33.57
C ASP A 147 19.03 -6.02 32.33
N THR A 148 19.59 -6.57 31.25
CA THR A 148 18.82 -6.86 30.02
C THR A 148 17.87 -8.03 30.18
N LYS A 149 18.21 -9.02 31.01
CA LYS A 149 17.36 -10.19 31.28
C LYS A 149 16.13 -9.84 32.12
N ASN A 150 16.30 -8.99 33.14
CA ASN A 150 15.19 -8.53 33.97
C ASN A 150 14.23 -7.60 33.21
N PHE A 151 14.75 -6.75 32.33
CA PHE A 151 13.91 -5.91 31.46
C PHE A 151 13.12 -6.74 30.44
N MET A 152 13.74 -7.80 29.89
CA MET A 152 13.09 -8.71 28.96
C MET A 152 11.94 -9.48 29.62
N LEU A 153 12.15 -9.99 30.85
CA LEU A 153 11.13 -10.73 31.62
C LEU A 153 9.95 -9.87 32.10
N SER A 154 10.18 -8.58 32.38
CA SER A 154 9.11 -7.67 32.84
C SER A 154 8.19 -7.18 31.72
N LEU A 155 8.62 -7.23 30.46
CA LEU A 155 7.86 -6.77 29.29
C LEU A 155 7.18 -7.92 28.52
N THR A 156 7.59 -9.17 28.76
CA THR A 156 7.02 -10.35 28.09
C THR A 156 5.59 -10.65 28.49
N SER A 157 5.06 -10.13 29.61
CA SER A 157 3.70 -10.44 30.07
C SER A 157 2.57 -9.81 29.22
N GLY A 158 2.87 -8.82 28.36
CA GLY A 158 1.87 -8.15 27.51
C GLY A 158 2.17 -8.14 26.01
N LEU A 159 3.31 -8.69 25.57
CA LEU A 159 3.83 -8.60 24.19
C LEU A 159 4.05 -9.97 23.51
N GLU A 160 3.43 -11.05 24.00
CA GLU A 160 3.55 -12.39 23.41
C GLU A 160 2.99 -12.49 21.99
N GLU A 161 1.97 -11.70 21.63
CA GLU A 161 1.25 -11.83 20.36
C GLU A 161 2.09 -11.53 19.10
N LYS A 162 3.21 -10.80 19.23
CA LYS A 162 4.07 -10.40 18.09
C LYS A 162 5.54 -10.70 18.36
N TRP A 163 5.83 -11.96 18.70
CA TRP A 163 7.17 -12.43 19.09
C TRP A 163 8.26 -12.21 18.03
N TRP A 164 7.89 -12.00 16.77
CA TRP A 164 8.81 -11.74 15.66
C TRP A 164 9.28 -10.27 15.54
N LEU A 165 8.72 -9.33 16.33
CA LEU A 165 9.09 -7.91 16.26
C LEU A 165 10.26 -7.54 17.18
N PRO A 166 11.16 -6.63 16.76
CA PRO A 166 12.22 -6.09 17.60
C PRO A 166 11.63 -5.19 18.69
N PHE A 167 12.32 -5.10 19.82
CA PHE A 167 11.87 -4.32 20.97
C PHE A 167 12.33 -2.85 20.88
N PRO A 168 11.43 -1.87 21.05
CA PRO A 168 11.85 -0.47 21.20
C PRO A 168 12.51 -0.26 22.57
N LYS A 169 13.66 0.41 22.58
CA LYS A 169 14.41 0.82 23.78
C LYS A 169 14.50 2.34 23.81
N VAL A 170 14.16 2.92 24.95
CA VAL A 170 14.23 4.36 25.21
C VAL A 170 15.30 4.65 26.29
N PRO A 171 15.79 5.90 26.41
CA PRO A 171 16.72 6.28 27.48
C PRO A 171 16.08 6.09 28.86
N GLN A 172 16.89 5.81 29.89
CA GLN A 172 16.41 5.61 31.27
C GLN A 172 15.64 6.81 31.83
N LYS A 173 15.99 8.03 31.39
CA LYS A 173 15.31 9.28 31.76
C LYS A 173 14.03 9.54 30.94
N GLY A 174 13.65 8.61 30.06
CA GLY A 174 12.57 8.78 29.09
C GLY A 174 12.97 9.61 27.88
N LEU A 175 12.04 9.73 26.94
CA LEU A 175 12.19 10.57 25.74
C LEU A 175 12.03 12.05 26.09
N SER A 176 12.75 12.91 25.38
CA SER A 176 12.59 14.36 25.47
C SER A 176 11.15 14.79 25.15
N GLU A 177 10.73 15.94 25.68
CA GLU A 177 9.40 16.49 25.39
C GLU A 177 9.19 16.72 23.89
N ASN A 178 10.25 17.13 23.18
CA ASN A 178 10.22 17.34 21.74
C ASN A 178 10.06 16.01 20.98
N ALA A 179 10.79 14.96 21.37
CA ALA A 179 10.65 13.64 20.76
C ALA A 179 9.26 13.04 20.99
N ARG A 180 8.70 13.19 22.21
CA ARG A 180 7.33 12.75 22.52
C ARG A 180 6.29 13.50 21.69
N LYS A 181 6.39 14.83 21.59
CA LYS A 181 5.50 15.64 20.75
C LYS A 181 5.60 15.26 19.27
N LYS A 182 6.82 15.05 18.75
CA LYS A 182 7.03 14.62 17.37
C LYS A 182 6.40 13.25 17.10
N LEU A 183 6.61 12.27 17.98
CA LEU A 183 5.98 10.94 17.87
C LEU A 183 4.46 11.03 17.88
N GLN A 184 3.89 11.83 18.78
CA GLN A 184 2.44 12.04 18.86
C GLN A 184 1.88 12.68 17.58
N GLN A 185 2.55 13.72 17.07
CA GLN A 185 2.18 14.36 15.80
C GLN A 185 2.30 13.38 14.62
N CYS A 186 3.36 12.57 14.56
CA CYS A 186 3.51 11.54 13.54
C CYS A 186 2.36 10.52 13.61
N ARG A 187 1.99 10.05 14.80
CA ARG A 187 0.87 9.12 15.01
C ARG A 187 -0.46 9.73 14.53
N GLU A 188 -0.75 10.96 14.95
CA GLU A 188 -1.96 11.68 14.53
C GLU A 188 -1.99 11.90 13.02
N CYS A 189 -0.86 12.29 12.42
CA CYS A 189 -0.72 12.41 10.99
C CYS A 189 -1.03 11.07 10.33
N THR A 190 -0.30 9.99 10.63
CA THR A 190 -0.50 8.67 10.02
C THR A 190 -1.94 8.17 10.17
N ASN A 191 -2.61 8.43 11.30
CA ASN A 191 -4.03 8.12 11.47
C ASN A 191 -4.95 8.86 10.48
N GLN A 192 -4.66 10.13 10.20
CA GLN A 192 -5.42 10.89 9.20
C GLN A 192 -5.14 10.39 7.79
N ILE A 193 -3.87 10.06 7.50
CA ILE A 193 -3.53 9.48 6.20
C ILE A 193 -4.29 8.14 6.06
N LEU A 194 -4.32 7.28 7.10
CA LEU A 194 -5.12 6.03 7.19
C LEU A 194 -6.57 6.25 6.81
N LYS A 195 -7.23 7.18 7.50
CA LYS A 195 -8.63 7.50 7.23
C LYS A 195 -8.84 7.95 5.79
N ALA A 196 -7.94 8.76 5.24
CA ALA A 196 -8.04 9.23 3.86
C ALA A 196 -7.93 8.09 2.85
N ALA A 197 -6.94 7.19 2.98
CA ALA A 197 -6.83 6.07 2.04
C ALA A 197 -7.98 5.06 2.21
N MET A 198 -8.42 4.80 3.44
CA MET A 198 -9.58 3.96 3.71
C MET A 198 -10.85 4.54 3.07
N ALA A 199 -11.06 5.86 3.15
CA ALA A 199 -12.19 6.52 2.51
C ALA A 199 -12.16 6.37 0.98
N ILE A 200 -11.00 6.58 0.34
CA ILE A 200 -10.84 6.35 -1.11
C ILE A 200 -11.14 4.89 -1.45
N ASN A 201 -10.58 3.94 -0.71
CA ASN A 201 -10.82 2.52 -0.94
C ASN A 201 -12.29 2.15 -0.79
N SER A 202 -12.96 2.60 0.28
CA SER A 202 -14.37 2.37 0.49
C SER A 202 -15.24 2.96 -0.63
N ASN A 203 -14.90 4.15 -1.13
CA ASN A 203 -15.63 4.77 -2.24
C ASN A 203 -15.47 3.97 -3.53
N VAL A 204 -14.24 3.58 -3.89
CA VAL A 204 -13.97 2.78 -5.10
C VAL A 204 -14.72 1.44 -5.02
N LEU A 205 -14.69 0.77 -3.87
CA LEU A 205 -15.39 -0.50 -3.68
C LEU A 205 -16.92 -0.37 -3.78
N ALA A 206 -17.48 0.75 -3.34
CA ALA A 206 -18.91 1.00 -3.46
C ALA A 206 -19.36 1.23 -4.91
N GLU A 207 -18.44 1.65 -5.79
CA GLU A 207 -18.68 1.85 -7.23
C GLU A 207 -18.40 0.59 -8.06
N MET A 208 -17.78 -0.45 -7.48
CA MET A 208 -17.51 -1.70 -8.20
C MET A 208 -18.79 -2.50 -8.43
N GLU A 209 -18.88 -3.12 -9.61
CA GLU A 209 -19.96 -4.05 -9.94
C GLU A 209 -19.94 -5.26 -9.00
N ILE A 210 -21.12 -5.69 -8.56
CA ILE A 210 -21.27 -6.88 -7.72
C ILE A 210 -21.16 -8.11 -8.64
N PRO A 211 -20.22 -9.04 -8.38
CA PRO A 211 -20.07 -10.22 -9.23
C PRO A 211 -21.32 -11.10 -9.24
N ASP A 212 -21.68 -11.65 -10.40
CA ASP A 212 -22.81 -12.58 -10.53
C ASP A 212 -22.66 -13.81 -9.62
N THR A 213 -21.44 -14.30 -9.45
CA THR A 213 -21.13 -15.43 -8.55
C THR A 213 -21.52 -15.14 -7.09
N TYR A 214 -21.43 -13.88 -6.65
CA TYR A 214 -21.91 -13.47 -5.35
C TYR A 214 -23.44 -13.48 -5.30
N LEU A 215 -24.10 -12.92 -6.33
CA LEU A 215 -25.56 -12.91 -6.44
C LEU A 215 -26.15 -14.33 -6.45
N ASP A 216 -25.51 -15.25 -7.18
CA ASP A 216 -25.89 -16.65 -7.28
C ASP A 216 -25.75 -17.41 -5.95
N SER A 217 -24.83 -16.95 -5.08
CA SER A 217 -24.61 -17.52 -3.75
C SER A 217 -25.61 -17.02 -2.69
N LEU A 218 -26.41 -16.01 -3.01
CA LEU A 218 -27.35 -15.44 -2.04
C LEU A 218 -28.44 -16.45 -1.64
N PRO A 219 -28.81 -16.50 -0.35
CA PRO A 219 -29.87 -17.38 0.10
C PRO A 219 -31.20 -17.01 -0.57
N LYS A 220 -31.96 -18.02 -1.02
CA LYS A 220 -33.24 -17.85 -1.73
C LYS A 220 -34.36 -17.21 -0.88
N VAL A 221 -34.16 -17.11 0.44
CA VAL A 221 -35.10 -16.47 1.38
C VAL A 221 -34.30 -15.58 2.31
N ILE A 222 -34.74 -14.32 2.44
CA ILE A 222 -34.21 -13.38 3.44
C ILE A 222 -34.73 -13.84 4.80
N ILE A 223 -33.95 -14.64 5.52
CA ILE A 223 -34.22 -14.88 6.94
C ILE A 223 -33.81 -13.61 7.67
N GLN A 224 -34.78 -12.76 8.02
CA GLN A 224 -34.61 -11.68 9.00
C GLN A 224 -34.30 -12.33 10.35
N ASN A 225 -33.06 -12.78 10.54
CA ASN A 225 -32.37 -12.83 11.81
C ASN A 225 -30.94 -13.32 11.59
N SER A 226 -30.01 -12.41 11.90
CA SER A 226 -28.67 -12.68 12.41
C SER A 226 -27.57 -13.17 11.43
N VAL A 227 -26.49 -12.39 11.41
CA VAL A 227 -25.07 -12.77 11.15
C VAL A 227 -24.54 -12.94 9.73
N SER A 228 -25.13 -12.35 8.68
CA SER A 228 -24.52 -12.38 7.34
C SER A 228 -23.37 -11.39 7.11
N SER A 229 -22.96 -10.61 8.12
CA SER A 229 -21.86 -9.64 7.99
C SER A 229 -20.45 -10.28 8.01
N ILE A 230 -20.32 -11.61 8.10
CA ILE A 230 -19.03 -12.26 8.39
C ILE A 230 -18.26 -12.72 7.14
N TYR A 231 -18.85 -12.79 5.94
CA TYR A 231 -18.16 -13.36 4.77
C TYR A 231 -17.66 -12.36 3.71
N ILE A 232 -17.92 -11.06 3.86
CA ILE A 232 -17.48 -10.05 2.86
C ILE A 232 -16.08 -9.48 3.17
N SER A 233 -15.52 -9.73 4.35
CA SER A 233 -14.18 -9.24 4.70
C SER A 233 -13.03 -10.06 4.07
N GLY A 234 -13.32 -11.20 3.42
CA GLY A 234 -12.29 -12.14 2.96
C GLY A 234 -11.77 -11.95 1.54
N TYR A 235 -12.46 -11.17 0.68
CA TYR A 235 -12.13 -11.09 -0.75
C TYR A 235 -11.79 -9.69 -1.27
N ILE A 236 -11.83 -8.66 -0.40
CA ILE A 236 -11.69 -7.26 -0.81
C ILE A 236 -10.56 -6.53 -0.02
N SER A 237 -9.73 -7.27 0.72
CA SER A 237 -8.65 -6.68 1.51
C SER A 237 -7.30 -7.29 1.17
N LEU A 238 -6.78 -7.02 -0.03
CA LEU A 238 -5.37 -7.33 -0.33
C LEU A 238 -4.55 -6.12 -0.81
N SER A 239 -5.13 -5.03 -1.28
CA SER A 239 -4.35 -3.83 -1.61
C SER A 239 -4.14 -2.86 -0.42
N LEU A 240 -4.64 -3.18 0.79
CA LEU A 240 -4.57 -2.27 1.96
C LEU A 240 -3.99 -2.86 3.25
N ILE A 241 -3.52 -4.11 3.25
CA ILE A 241 -2.95 -4.75 4.46
C ILE A 241 -1.59 -4.15 4.86
N LEU A 242 -0.93 -3.37 3.99
CA LEU A 242 0.32 -2.71 4.37
C LEU A 242 0.18 -1.41 5.15
N TRP A 243 -1.05 -1.02 5.47
CA TRP A 243 -1.31 0.10 6.38
C TRP A 243 -1.92 -0.27 7.73
N TRP A 244 -2.41 -1.50 7.85
CA TRP A 244 -2.80 -2.06 9.14
C TRP A 244 -1.60 -2.35 10.06
N CYS A 245 -0.38 -2.45 9.54
CA CYS A 245 0.83 -2.64 10.37
C CYS A 245 1.40 -1.36 11.03
N VAL A 246 0.94 -0.16 10.68
CA VAL A 246 1.52 1.10 11.20
C VAL A 246 0.60 1.85 12.18
N VAL A 247 -0.68 1.46 12.31
CA VAL A 247 -1.66 2.19 13.14
C VAL A 247 -2.21 1.40 14.33
N ASP A 248 -2.01 0.08 14.41
CA ASP A 248 -2.14 -0.62 15.69
C ASP A 248 -0.79 -0.69 16.41
N TYR A 249 -0.30 0.50 16.82
CA TYR A 249 0.41 0.85 18.07
C TYR A 249 0.44 2.38 18.25
#